data_AF-A0ABD6F4L0-F1
#
_entry.id   AF-A0ABD6F4L0-F1
#
_cell.length_a   1.000
_cell.length_b   1.000
_cell.length_c   1.000
_cell.angle_alpha   90.00
_cell.angle_beta   90.00
_cell.angle_gamma   90.00
#
_symmetry.space_group_name_H-M   'P 1'
#
loop_
_entity.id
_entity.type
_entity.pdbx_description
1 polymer ?
#
loop_
_entity_poly.entity_id
_entity_poly.type
_entity_poly.pdbx_seq_one_letter_code
_entity_poly.pdbx_strand_id
1 'polypeptide(L)'
;MLIEFAPLNVPFERRCQTAAVLFFSFFFLFAPPLSVIFTIYLLYTSYWWIIALYFVWFIYDYRTPERGSRPSSWLRGWKVWKYYANYFPIKLVKTADLSPEHNYIIG
;
A
#
# COMPACT_ATOMS: atom_id res chain seq x y z
N MET A 1 23.82 -3.27 -27.29
CA MET A 1 23.25 -2.96 -25.97
C MET A 1 23.32 -4.25 -25.17
N LEU A 2 24.34 -4.40 -24.30
CA LEU A 2 24.48 -5.58 -23.45
C LEU A 2 23.66 -5.33 -22.19
N ILE A 3 22.84 -6.30 -21.79
CA ILE A 3 22.11 -6.25 -20.52
C ILE A 3 23.16 -6.40 -19.42
N GLU A 4 23.44 -5.32 -18.69
CA GLU A 4 24.28 -5.38 -17.50
C GLU A 4 23.46 -5.95 -16.35
N PHE A 5 23.76 -7.19 -15.99
CA PHE A 5 23.12 -7.85 -14.85
C PHE A 5 23.66 -7.29 -13.54
N ALA A 6 22.79 -7.22 -12.52
CA ALA A 6 23.21 -6.82 -11.18
C ALA A 6 24.27 -7.79 -10.64
N PRO A 7 25.31 -7.30 -9.96
CA PRO A 7 26.35 -8.15 -9.38
C PRO A 7 25.76 -9.09 -8.32
N LEU A 8 26.26 -10.33 -8.25
CA LEU A 8 25.80 -11.31 -7.24
C LEU A 8 26.08 -10.86 -5.80
N ASN A 9 27.13 -10.06 -5.60
CA ASN A 9 27.53 -9.55 -4.30
C ASN A 9 26.88 -8.20 -3.97
N VAL A 10 25.54 -8.18 -3.86
CA VAL A 10 24.80 -7.01 -3.36
C VAL A 10 24.63 -7.04 -1.84
N PRO A 11 24.78 -5.90 -1.13
CA PRO A 11 24.55 -5.80 0.30
C PRO A 11 23.15 -6.28 0.70
N PHE A 12 23.03 -6.86 1.91
CA PHE A 12 21.77 -7.39 2.42
C PHE A 12 20.64 -6.34 2.41
N GLU A 13 20.95 -5.09 2.74
CA GLU A 13 19.98 -4.00 2.71
C GLU A 13 19.36 -3.81 1.32
N ARG A 14 20.17 -3.89 0.25
CA ARG A 14 19.68 -3.77 -1.13
C ARG A 14 18.75 -4.92 -1.49
N ARG A 15 19.00 -6.13 -0.96
CA ARG A 15 18.10 -7.27 -1.13
C ARG A 15 16.75 -7.03 -0.45
N CYS A 16 16.74 -6.48 0.77
CA CYS A 16 15.50 -6.11 1.45
C CYS A 16 14.72 -5.02 0.71
N GLN A 17 15.42 -4.03 0.14
CA GLN A 17 14.80 -2.99 -0.70
C GLN A 17 14.14 -3.60 -1.94
N THR A 18 14.86 -4.46 -2.68
CA THR A 18 14.30 -5.17 -3.85
C THR A 18 13.12 -6.06 -3.43
N ALA A 19 13.23 -6.79 -2.33
CA ALA A 19 12.15 -7.64 -1.83
C ALA A 19 10.91 -6.82 -1.44
N ALA A 20 11.08 -5.65 -0.82
CA ALA A 20 9.98 -4.74 -0.52
C ALA A 20 9.29 -4.26 -1.80
N VAL A 21 10.06 -3.83 -2.80
CA VAL A 21 9.50 -3.39 -4.09
C VAL A 21 8.75 -4.53 -4.78
N LEU A 22 9.34 -5.72 -4.85
CA LEU A 22 8.67 -6.89 -5.40
C LEU A 22 7.37 -7.17 -4.63
N PHE A 23 7.43 -7.26 -3.30
CA PHE A 23 6.24 -7.50 -2.47
C PHE A 23 5.11 -6.53 -2.80
N PHE A 24 5.39 -5.24 -2.89
CA PHE A 24 4.36 -4.24 -3.21
C PHE A 24 3.89 -4.32 -4.67
N SER A 25 4.79 -4.56 -5.63
CA SER A 25 4.41 -4.75 -7.04
C SER A 25 3.51 -5.99 -7.22
N PHE A 26 3.85 -7.10 -6.57
CA PHE A 26 3.02 -8.30 -6.56
C PHE A 26 1.69 -8.05 -5.86
N PHE A 27 1.69 -7.38 -4.70
CA PHE A 27 0.45 -7.03 -4.01
C PHE A 27 -0.45 -6.16 -4.88
N PHE A 28 0.09 -5.12 -5.51
CA PHE A 28 -0.66 -4.23 -6.39
C PHE A 28 -1.25 -4.96 -7.61
N LEU A 29 -0.49 -5.90 -8.20
CA LEU A 29 -0.91 -6.63 -9.39
C LEU A 29 -1.94 -7.74 -9.08
N PHE A 30 -1.70 -8.52 -8.03
CA PHE A 30 -2.47 -9.74 -7.77
C PHE A 30 -3.55 -9.57 -6.70
N ALA A 31 -3.37 -8.69 -5.71
CA ALA A 31 -4.36 -8.55 -4.64
C ALA A 31 -5.75 -8.11 -5.16
N PRO A 32 -5.89 -7.14 -6.10
CA PRO A 32 -7.19 -6.75 -6.62
C PRO A 32 -7.99 -7.90 -7.26
N PRO A 33 -7.49 -8.62 -8.29
CA PRO A 33 -8.25 -9.71 -8.89
C PRO A 33 -8.52 -10.85 -7.90
N LEU A 34 -7.55 -11.20 -7.03
CA LEU A 34 -7.75 -12.22 -6.01
C LEU A 34 -8.84 -11.83 -5.01
N SER A 35 -8.91 -10.56 -4.61
CA SER A 35 -9.94 -10.08 -3.68
C SER A 35 -11.34 -10.14 -4.28
N VAL A 36 -11.49 -9.88 -5.59
CA VAL A 36 -12.77 -10.00 -6.30
C VAL A 36 -13.20 -11.45 -6.39
N ILE A 37 -12.30 -12.35 -6.82
CA ILE A 37 -12.56 -13.79 -6.89
C ILE A 37 -12.96 -14.32 -5.51
N PHE A 38 -12.21 -13.95 -4.46
CA PHE A 38 -12.50 -14.33 -3.09
C PHE A 38 -13.86 -13.84 -2.61
N THR A 39 -14.24 -12.59 -2.95
CA THR A 39 -15.54 -12.02 -2.61
C THR A 39 -16.68 -12.78 -3.29
N ILE A 40 -16.56 -13.05 -4.59
CA ILE A 40 -17.54 -13.84 -5.36
C ILE A 40 -17.65 -15.23 -4.75
N TYR A 41 -16.53 -15.89 -4.47
CA TYR A 41 -16.52 -17.20 -3.83
C TYR A 41 -17.28 -17.20 -2.49
N LEU A 42 -17.01 -16.24 -1.60
CA LEU A 42 -17.69 -16.16 -0.31
C LEU A 42 -19.20 -15.98 -0.43
N LEU A 43 -19.67 -15.22 -1.42
CA LEU A 43 -21.10 -15.02 -1.68
C LEU A 43 -21.84 -16.33 -1.99
N TYR A 44 -21.18 -17.31 -2.60
CA TYR A 44 -21.76 -18.62 -2.93
C TYR A 44 -21.55 -19.68 -1.84
N THR A 45 -20.97 -19.31 -0.69
CA THR A 45 -20.76 -20.22 0.44
C THR A 45 -21.65 -19.83 1.63
N SER A 46 -21.64 -20.67 2.68
CA SER A 46 -22.29 -20.33 3.97
C SER A 46 -21.70 -19.09 4.65
N TYR A 47 -20.60 -18.53 4.14
CA TYR A 47 -19.91 -17.35 4.66
C TYR A 47 -20.34 -16.03 4.00
N TRP A 48 -21.41 -16.02 3.19
CA TRP A 48 -21.91 -14.80 2.52
C TRP A 48 -22.16 -13.63 3.49
N TRP A 49 -22.51 -13.91 4.74
CA TRP A 49 -22.75 -12.91 5.78
C TRP A 49 -21.50 -12.07 6.10
N ILE A 50 -20.29 -12.60 5.89
CA ILE A 50 -19.04 -11.83 6.05
C ILE A 50 -19.01 -10.67 5.04
N ILE A 51 -19.40 -10.95 3.80
CA ILE A 51 -19.48 -9.93 2.75
C ILE A 51 -20.57 -8.92 3.07
N ALA A 52 -21.73 -9.37 3.57
CA ALA A 52 -22.81 -8.48 3.99
C ALA A 52 -22.36 -7.53 5.12
N LEU A 53 -21.69 -8.04 6.16
CA LEU A 53 -21.14 -7.22 7.25
C LEU A 53 -20.10 -6.23 6.74
N TYR A 54 -19.23 -6.64 5.82
CA TYR A 54 -18.26 -5.76 5.20
C TYR A 54 -18.93 -4.61 4.44
N PHE A 55 -19.98 -4.90 3.65
CA PHE A 55 -20.73 -3.85 2.94
C PHE A 55 -21.44 -2.89 3.89
N VAL A 56 -22.01 -3.38 5.00
CA VAL A 56 -22.60 -2.52 6.04
C VAL A 56 -21.54 -1.57 6.62
N TRP A 57 -20.36 -2.10 6.96
CA TRP A 57 -19.25 -1.29 7.44
C TRP A 57 -18.78 -0.29 6.38
N PHE A 58 -18.69 -0.70 5.12
CA PHE A 58 -18.28 0.16 4.00
C PHE A 58 -19.26 1.34 3.79
N ILE A 59 -20.57 1.10 3.86
CA ILE A 59 -21.59 2.16 3.76
C ILE A 59 -21.44 3.14 4.92
N TYR A 60 -21.25 2.63 6.14
CA TYR A 60 -21.02 3.47 7.31
C TYR A 60 -19.74 4.31 7.19
N ASP A 61 -18.65 3.73 6.67
CA ASP A 61 -17.33 4.38 6.55
C ASP A 61 -17.14 5.18 5.25
N TYR A 62 -18.17 5.25 4.38
CA TYR A 62 -18.04 5.76 3.01
C TYR A 62 -17.41 7.16 2.89
N ARG A 63 -17.69 8.05 3.85
CA ARG A 63 -17.15 9.43 3.86
C ARG A 63 -15.84 9.61 4.62
N THR A 64 -15.35 8.57 5.29
CA THR A 64 -14.10 8.65 6.06
C THR A 64 -12.86 9.01 5.21
N PRO A 65 -12.71 8.56 3.95
CA PRO A 65 -11.57 8.94 3.11
C PRO A 65 -11.46 10.45 2.89
N GLU A 66 -12.58 11.17 2.81
CA GLU A 66 -12.60 12.63 2.62
C GLU A 66 -12.03 13.40 3.83
N ARG A 67 -11.95 12.75 5.00
CA ARG A 67 -11.54 13.36 6.27
C ARG A 67 -10.14 12.94 6.71
N GLY A 68 -9.32 12.45 5.79
CA GLY A 68 -7.92 12.08 6.09
C GLY A 68 -7.72 10.64 6.58
N SER A 69 -8.71 9.76 6.39
CA SER A 69 -8.63 8.32 6.74
C SER A 69 -8.42 8.05 8.25
N ARG A 70 -8.18 6.79 8.63
CA ARG A 70 -7.89 6.32 9.99
C ARG A 70 -6.44 5.85 10.09
N PRO A 71 -5.46 6.77 10.15
CA PRO A 71 -4.08 6.39 9.98
C PRO A 71 -3.53 5.68 11.23
N SER A 72 -3.07 4.44 11.07
CA SER A 72 -2.42 3.69 12.15
C SER A 72 -0.94 4.07 12.25
N SER A 73 -0.51 4.63 13.40
CA SER A 73 0.90 4.94 13.68
C SER A 73 1.77 3.68 13.65
N TRP A 74 1.22 2.55 14.11
CA TRP A 74 1.91 1.26 14.09
C TRP A 74 2.19 0.78 12.67
N LEU A 75 1.19 0.79 11.78
CA LEU A 75 1.37 0.42 10.38
C LEU A 75 2.32 1.39 9.66
N ARG A 76 2.19 2.69 9.90
CA ARG A 76 3.09 3.72 9.33
C ARG A 76 4.54 3.58 9.80
N GLY A 77 4.75 3.01 10.99
CA GLY A 77 6.07 2.76 11.56
C GLY A 77 6.81 1.54 11.02
N TRP A 78 6.18 0.73 10.16
CA TRP A 78 6.79 -0.49 9.64
C TRP A 78 8.05 -0.21 8.81
N LYS A 79 9.10 -1.03 9.03
CA LYS A 79 10.39 -0.91 8.32
C LYS A 79 10.27 -1.13 6.81
N VAL A 80 9.24 -1.86 6.35
CA VAL A 80 9.01 -2.14 4.93
C VAL A 80 8.86 -0.85 4.11
N TRP A 81 8.25 0.19 4.67
CA TRP A 81 8.10 1.50 4.02
C TRP A 81 9.45 2.18 3.79
N LYS A 82 10.37 2.04 4.74
CA LYS A 82 11.75 2.57 4.61
C LYS A 82 12.50 1.85 3.50
N TYR A 83 12.38 0.53 3.43
CA TYR A 83 13.01 -0.24 2.35
C TYR A 83 12.46 0.11 0.97
N TYR A 84 11.15 0.28 0.84
CA TYR A 84 10.52 0.69 -0.41
C TYR A 84 10.96 2.09 -0.85
N ALA A 85 10.92 3.07 0.05
CA ALA A 85 11.32 4.45 -0.25
C ALA A 85 12.81 4.58 -0.60
N ASN A 86 13.68 3.84 0.08
CA ASN A 86 15.13 3.86 -0.14
C ASN A 86 15.55 3.19 -1.46
N TYR A 87 14.69 2.34 -2.06
CA TYR A 87 14.95 1.76 -3.37
C TYR A 87 14.89 2.81 -4.49
N PHE A 88 13.92 3.73 -4.44
CA PHE A 88 13.70 4.81 -5.42
C PHE A 88 14.26 6.18 -4.96
N PRO A 89 15.34 6.18 -4.18
CA PRO A 89 15.76 7.24 -3.24
C PRO A 89 14.83 8.46 -3.11
N ILE A 90 13.59 8.24 -2.65
CA ILE A 90 12.57 9.30 -2.57
C ILE A 90 12.96 10.29 -1.47
N LYS A 91 12.95 11.60 -1.79
CA LYS A 91 13.22 12.68 -0.84
C LYS A 91 12.03 13.63 -0.79
N LEU A 92 11.55 13.93 0.41
CA LEU A 92 10.55 14.97 0.63
C LEU A 92 11.28 16.31 0.81
N VAL A 93 11.05 17.25 -0.11
CA VAL A 93 11.57 18.61 -0.03
C VAL A 93 10.42 19.54 0.35
N LYS A 94 10.53 20.20 1.51
CA LYS A 94 9.55 21.20 1.93
C LYS A 94 9.79 22.50 1.18
N THR A 95 8.82 22.90 0.35
CA THR A 95 8.88 24.13 -0.45
C THR A 95 8.16 25.30 0.21
N ALA A 96 7.13 25.03 1.02
CA ALA A 96 6.34 26.03 1.73
C ALA A 96 5.76 25.48 3.03
N ASP A 97 5.36 26.38 3.92
CA ASP A 97 4.52 26.07 5.07
C ASP A 97 3.05 25.98 4.62
N LEU A 98 2.41 24.84 4.85
CA LEU A 98 1.01 24.60 4.53
C LEU A 98 0.15 24.82 5.78
N SER A 99 -0.98 25.52 5.63
CA SER A 99 -1.91 25.77 6.74
C SER A 99 -2.63 24.46 7.12
N PRO A 100 -2.76 24.12 8.41
CA PRO A 100 -3.47 22.90 8.83
C PRO A 100 -4.98 22.94 8.57
N GLU A 101 -5.54 24.09 8.19
CA GLU A 101 -6.98 24.29 8.02
C GLU A 101 -7.51 23.76 6.67
N HIS A 102 -6.63 23.42 5.74
CA HIS A 102 -6.98 23.06 4.37
C HIS A 102 -6.45 21.67 4.00
N ASN A 103 -7.16 21.01 3.07
CA ASN A 103 -6.72 19.76 2.47
C ASN A 103 -5.83 20.05 1.25
N TYR A 104 -4.70 19.35 1.14
CA TYR A 104 -3.76 19.50 0.02
C TYR A 104 -3.55 18.16 -0.69
N ILE A 105 -3.45 18.22 -2.01
CA ILE A 105 -2.99 17.09 -2.83
C ILE A 105 -1.52 17.36 -3.18
N ILE A 106 -0.63 16.49 -2.72
CA ILE A 106 0.81 16.55 -2.97
C ILE A 106 1.14 15.41 -3.93
N GLY A 107 1.82 15.72 -5.04
CA GLY A 107 2.24 14.78 -6.07
C GLY A 107 3.67 15.06 -6.52
#